data_AF-A0A6N2D7V5-F1
#
_entry.id   AF-A0A6N2D7V5-F1
#
_cell.length_a   1.000
_cell.length_b   1.000
_cell.length_c   1.000
_cell.angle_alpha   90.00
_cell.angle_beta   90.00
_cell.angle_gamma   90.00
#
_symmetry.space_group_name_H-M   'P 1'
#
loop_
_entity.id
_entity.type
_entity.pdbx_description
1 polymer ?
#
loop_
_entity_poly.entity_id
_entity_poly.type
_entity_poly.pdbx_seq_one_letter_code
_entity_poly.pdbx_strand_id
1 'polypeptide(L)' 'MADHQLRLYDTHNQLVGEVEETPAKDVIFPREDIRWTWVLDARHAPYDGMSREELLHRAEHVRKLYVLVAEEVEGETDS' A
#
# COMPACT_ATOMS: atom_id res chain seq x y z
N MET A 1 -9.27 17.81 -0.45
CA MET A 1 -8.16 16.86 -0.18
C MET A 1 -8.78 15.52 -0.41
N ALA A 2 -8.33 14.77 -1.42
CA ALA A 2 -8.85 13.42 -1.62
C ALA A 2 -8.46 12.60 -0.39
N ASP A 3 -9.43 11.90 0.20
CA ASP A 3 -9.12 10.94 1.25
C ASP A 3 -8.43 9.76 0.56
N HIS A 4 -7.19 9.50 0.95
CA HIS A 4 -6.43 8.36 0.46
C HIS A 4 -6.43 7.27 1.53
N GLN A 5 -6.79 6.05 1.14
CA GLN A 5 -6.72 4.88 2.01
C GLN A 5 -5.42 4.13 1.74
N LEU A 6 -4.69 3.81 2.80
CA LEU A 6 -3.53 2.94 2.67
C LEU A 6 -3.99 1.48 2.59
N ARG A 7 -3.50 0.77 1.58
CA ARG A 7 -3.80 -0.65 1.34
C ARG A 7 -2.54 -1.43 1.12
N LEU A 8 -2.51 -2.65 1.66
CA LEU A 8 -1.41 -3.58 1.52
C LEU A 8 -1.82 -4.72 0.60
N TYR A 9 -1.05 -4.93 -0.47
CA TYR A 9 -1.21 -6.03 -1.40
C TYR A 9 -0.06 -7.03 -1.26
N ASP A 10 -0.33 -8.31 -1.53
CA ASP A 10 0.73 -9.31 -1.72
C ASP A 10 1.27 -9.29 -3.16
N THR A 11 2.32 -10.09 -3.44
CA THR A 11 2.90 -10.22 -4.78
C THR A 11 1.98 -10.85 -5.83
N HIS A 12 0.84 -11.40 -5.43
CA HIS A 12 -0.20 -11.96 -6.31
C HIS A 12 -1.35 -10.98 -6.55
N ASN A 13 -1.15 -9.70 -6.23
CA ASN A 13 -2.14 -8.64 -6.36
C ASN A 13 -3.40 -8.86 -5.50
N GLN A 14 -3.29 -9.66 -4.43
CA GLN A 14 -4.38 -9.85 -3.48
C GLN A 14 -4.30 -8.80 -2.37
N LEU A 15 -5.44 -8.19 -2.03
CA LEU A 15 -5.52 -7.29 -0.89
C LEU A 15 -5.32 -8.08 0.40
N VAL A 16 -4.27 -7.77 1.15
CA VAL A 16 -4.00 -8.34 2.47
C VAL A 16 -4.86 -7.65 3.52
N GLY A 17 -5.04 -6.34 3.38
CA GLY A 17 -5.89 -5.54 4.24
C GLY A 17 -5.62 -4.05 4.11
N GLU A 18 -6.48 -3.28 4.77
CA GLU A 18 -6.30 -1.85 4.96
C GLU A 18 -5.23 -1.60 6.03
N VAL A 19 -4.50 -0.52 5.84
CA VAL A 19 -3.39 -0.12 6.69
C VAL A 19 -3.79 1.18 7.37
N GLU A 20 -3.63 1.24 8.68
CA GLU A 20 -3.89 2.46 9.43
C GLU A 20 -2.62 3.31 9.47
N GLU A 21 -2.76 4.62 9.27
CA GLU A 21 -1.71 5.60 9.53
C GLU A 21 -2.07 6.39 10.78
N THR A 22 -1.19 6.38 11.78
CA THR A 22 -1.40 7.14 13.01
C THR A 22 -1.20 8.64 12.76
N PRO A 23 -1.68 9.53 13.64
CA PRO A 23 -1.38 10.96 13.57
C PRO A 23 0.11 11.30 13.60
N ALA A 24 0.95 10.40 14.14
CA ALA A 24 2.41 10.53 14.16
C ALA A 24 3.08 10.03 12.86
N LYS A 25 2.30 9.63 11.84
CA LYS A 25 2.75 9.02 10.58
C LYS A 25 3.39 7.63 10.73
N ASP A 26 3.11 6.96 11.84
CA ASP A 26 3.42 5.53 11.98
C ASP A 26 2.40 4.69 11.22
N VAL A 27 2.85 3.56 10.68
CA VAL A 27 2.02 2.65 9.92
C VAL A 27 1.73 1.40 10.74
N ILE A 28 0.45 1.06 10.86
CA ILE A 28 -0.01 -0.15 11.55
C ILE A 28 -0.48 -1.14 10.46
N PHE A 29 0.26 -2.24 10.30
CA PHE A 29 -0.10 -3.28 9.35
C PHE A 29 -1.30 -4.10 9.85
N PRO A 30 -2.14 -4.64 8.94
CA PRO A 30 -3.31 -5.45 9.29
C PRO A 30 -2.96 -6.78 9.97
N ARG A 31 -1.69 -7.19 9.96
CA ARG A 31 -1.20 -8.39 10.64
C ARG A 31 0.10 -8.09 11.39
N GLU A 32 0.21 -8.64 12.60
CA GLU A 32 1.36 -8.41 13.49
C GLU A 32 2.67 -9.06 13.00
N ASP A 33 2.60 -10.04 12.10
CA ASP A 33 3.76 -10.74 11.56
C ASP A 33 4.45 -9.95 10.44
N ILE A 34 3.76 -8.97 9.84
CA ILE A 34 4.32 -8.17 8.75
C ILE A 34 5.42 -7.25 9.27
N ARG A 35 6.53 -7.22 8.54
CA ARG A 35 7.69 -6.37 8.82
C ARG A 35 7.92 -5.42 7.66
N TRP A 36 8.31 -4.18 7.97
CA TRP A 36 8.72 -3.19 6.97
C TRP A 36 9.78 -3.69 5.99
N THR A 37 10.69 -4.56 6.44
CA THR A 37 11.69 -5.19 5.57
C THR A 37 11.10 -5.98 4.41
N TRP A 38 9.87 -6.49 4.56
CA TRP A 38 9.14 -7.24 3.54
C TRP A 38 8.22 -6.38 2.68
N VAL A 39 8.03 -5.11 3.03
CA VAL A 39 7.12 -4.20 2.35
C VAL A 39 7.90 -3.29 1.40
N LEU A 40 7.37 -3.10 0.20
CA LEU A 40 7.71 -2.01 -0.70
C LEU A 40 6.79 -0.82 -0.37
N ASP A 41 7.35 0.27 0.15
CA ASP A 41 6.60 1.50 0.40
C ASP A 41 6.44 2.29 -0.90
N ALA A 42 5.28 2.18 -1.54
CA ALA A 42 4.97 2.83 -2.80
C ALA A 42 4.22 4.16 -2.63
N ARG A 43 4.16 4.70 -1.40
CA ARG A 43 3.51 6.00 -1.12
C ARG A 43 4.31 7.20 -1.64
N HIS A 44 5.58 7.00 -2.01
CA HIS A 44 6.52 8.05 -2.33
C HIS A 44 7.32 7.74 -3.60
N ALA A 45 7.90 8.79 -4.20
CA ALA A 45 8.84 8.65 -5.31
C ALA A 45 9.96 7.64 -5.02
N PRO A 46 10.36 6.81 -6.01
CA PRO A 46 9.99 6.87 -7.42
C PRO A 46 8.71 6.09 -7.77
N TYR A 47 7.96 5.61 -6.77
CA TYR A 47 6.84 4.70 -6.96
C TYR A 47 5.49 5.41 -7.05
N ASP A 48 5.44 6.68 -6.65
CA ASP A 48 4.24 7.50 -6.74
C ASP A 48 3.80 7.67 -8.20
N GLY A 49 2.53 7.38 -8.47
CA GLY A 49 1.97 7.41 -9.82
C GLY A 49 2.28 6.19 -10.69
N MET A 50 3.03 5.20 -10.21
CA MET A 50 3.15 3.91 -10.91
C MET A 50 1.86 3.10 -10.75
N SER A 51 1.54 2.32 -11.78
CA SER A 51 0.44 1.36 -11.68
C SER A 51 0.77 0.26 -10.68
N ARG A 52 -0.26 -0.32 -10.05
CA ARG A 52 -0.09 -1.43 -9.12
C ARG A 52 0.65 -2.61 -9.74
N GLU A 53 0.44 -2.91 -11.01
CA GLU A 53 1.15 -3.97 -11.73
C GLU A 53 2.66 -3.71 -11.80
N GLU A 54 3.08 -2.49 -12.12
CA GLU A 54 4.49 -2.09 -12.11
C GLU A 54 5.11 -2.17 -10.71
N LEU A 55 4.35 -1.78 -9.69
CA LEU A 55 4.79 -1.87 -8.29
C LEU A 55 5.00 -3.33 -7.86
N LEU A 56 4.10 -4.23 -8.22
CA LEU A 56 4.24 -5.66 -7.95
C LEU A 56 5.46 -6.25 -8.64
N HIS A 57 5.69 -5.90 -9.92
CA HIS A 57 6.87 -6.34 -10.66
C HIS A 57 8.17 -5.85 -10.00
N ARG A 58 8.20 -4.59 -9.54
CA ARG A 58 9.35 -4.04 -8.81
C ARG A 58 9.55 -4.71 -7.45
N ALA A 59 8.46 -4.94 -6.72
CA ALA A 59 8.48 -5.63 -5.44
C ALA A 59 9.09 -7.03 -5.56
N GLU A 60 8.68 -7.80 -6.57
CA GLU A 60 9.26 -9.10 -6.87
C GLU A 60 10.77 -8.99 -7.17
N HIS A 61 11.16 -8.04 -8.02
CA HIS A 61 12.57 -7.81 -8.38
C HIS A 61 13.46 -7.51 -7.16
N VAL A 62 12.96 -6.74 -6.20
CA VAL A 62 13.67 -6.40 -4.94
C VAL A 62 13.32 -7.32 -3.78
N ARG A 63 12.66 -8.46 -4.04
CA ARG A 63 12.29 -9.50 -3.06
C ARG A 63 11.46 -8.99 -1.88
N LYS A 64 10.55 -8.06 -2.16
CA LYS A 64 9.49 -7.63 -1.24
C LYS A 64 8.30 -8.58 -1.39
N LEU A 65 7.67 -8.89 -0.27
CA LEU A 65 6.51 -9.79 -0.20
C LEU A 65 5.19 -9.04 -0.26
N TYR A 66 5.22 -7.74 0.04
CA TYR A 66 4.05 -6.88 0.08
C TYR A 66 4.33 -5.52 -0.54
N VAL A 67 3.27 -4.87 -1.02
CA VAL A 67 3.30 -3.52 -1.56
C VAL A 67 2.29 -2.67 -0.82
N LEU A 68 2.75 -1.56 -0.23
CA LEU A 68 1.92 -0.56 0.42
C LEU A 68 1.62 0.57 -0.58
N VAL A 69 0.36 0.77 -0.90
CA VAL A 69 -0.10 1.83 -1.80
C VAL A 69 -1.06 2.79 -1.10
N ALA A 70 -1.05 4.04 -1.53
CA ALA A 70 -2.10 5.00 -1.21
C ALA A 70 -3.09 5.01 -2.37
N GLU A 71 -4.32 4.55 -2.15
CA GLU A 71 -5.39 4.56 -3.14
C GLU A 71 -6.38 5.68 -2.83
N GLU A 72 -6.86 6.39 -3.85
CA GLU A 72 -7.96 7.34 -3.70
C GLU A 72 -9.24 6.57 -3.36
N VAL A 73 -9.91 6.97 -2.28
CA VAL A 73 -11.25 6.49 -1.98
C VAL A 73 -12.22 7.41 -2.70
N GLU A 74 -12.84 6.95 -3.78
CA GLU A 74 -13.99 7.66 -4.34
C GLU A 74 -15.09 7.61 -3.28
N GLY A 75 -15.29 8.74 -2.60
CA GLY A 75 -16.39 8.88 -1.65
C GLY A 75 -17.68 8.54 -2.38
N GLU A 76 -18.38 7.51 -1.91
CA GLU A 76 -19.75 7.20 -2.32
C GLU A 76 -20.55 8.50 -2.24
N THR A 77 -20.81 9.09 -3.41
CA THR A 77 -21.75 10.20 -3.51
C THR A 77 -23.13 9.56 -3.38
N ASP A 78 -23.53 9.32 -2.13
CA ASP A 78 -24.89 8.93 -1.77
C ASP A 78 -25.83 9.93 -2.45
N SER A 79 -26.61 9.44 -3.42
CA SER A 79 -27.53 10.21 -4.25
C SER A 79 -28.95 10.14 -3.71
#